data_AF-A0A258YQZ0-F1
#
_entry.id   AF-A0A258YQZ0-F1
#
_cell.length_a   1.000
_cell.length_b   1.000
_cell.length_c   1.000
_cell.angle_alpha   90.00
_cell.angle_beta   90.00
_cell.angle_gamma   90.00
#
_symmetry.space_group_name_H-M   'P 1'
#
loop_
_entity.id
_entity.type
_entity.pdbx_description
1 polymer ?
#
loop_
_entity_poly.entity_id
_entity_poly.type
_entity_poly.pdbx_seq_one_letter_code
_entity_poly.pdbx_strand_id
1 'polypeptide(L)' 'MAEMTIAEIKQSAEQKMGKSLDSLKSDLAKVRTGRAHTGILDHVMVDYYGSPTAVPQVANVSLV' A
#
# COMPACT_ATOMS: atom_id res chain seq x y z
N MET A 1 -18.62 -18.01 -29.60
CA MET A 1 -17.34 -17.50 -29.10
C MET A 1 -17.46 -15.99 -29.15
N ALA A 2 -17.67 -15.36 -27.99
CA ALA A 2 -18.00 -13.94 -27.93
C ALA A 2 -16.82 -13.09 -28.42
N GLU A 3 -17.02 -12.33 -29.48
CA GLU A 3 -16.11 -11.25 -29.87
C GLU A 3 -16.17 -10.20 -28.75
N MET A 4 -15.17 -10.21 -27.86
CA MET A 4 -14.95 -9.08 -26.96
C MET A 4 -14.72 -7.85 -27.84
N THR A 5 -15.60 -6.88 -27.71
CA THR A 5 -15.55 -5.66 -28.52
C THR A 5 -14.26 -4.89 -28.20
N ILE A 6 -13.72 -4.16 -29.18
CA ILE A 6 -12.48 -3.37 -29.01
C ILE A 6 -12.58 -2.43 -27.79
N ALA A 7 -13.79 -1.95 -27.48
CA ALA A 7 -14.08 -1.13 -26.30
C ALA A 7 -13.84 -1.88 -24.98
N GLU A 8 -14.26 -3.14 -24.87
CA GLU A 8 -14.04 -3.98 -23.68
C GLU A 8 -12.56 -4.30 -23.47
N ILE A 9 -11.81 -4.54 -24.56
CA ILE A 9 -10.36 -4.77 -24.50
C ILE A 9 -9.66 -3.51 -24.00
N LYS A 10 -10.04 -2.33 -24.50
CA LYS A 10 -9.48 -1.04 -24.06
C LYS A 10 -9.76 -0.79 -22.59
N GLN A 11 -10.98 -1.08 -22.13
CA GLN A 11 -11.35 -0.90 -20.73
C GLN A 11 -10.63 -1.88 -19.79
N SER A 12 -10.45 -3.14 -20.19
CA SER A 12 -9.66 -4.11 -19.43
C SER A 12 -8.18 -3.72 -19.36
N ALA A 13 -7.63 -3.17 -20.45
CA ALA A 13 -6.25 -2.67 -20.48
C ALA A 13 -6.07 -1.46 -19.55
N GLU A 14 -6.99 -0.50 -19.58
CA GLU A 14 -6.97 0.68 -18.68
C GLU A 14 -7.07 0.24 -17.20
N GLN A 15 -7.94 -0.71 -16.87
CA GLN A 15 -8.03 -1.26 -15.51
C GLN A 15 -6.74 -1.97 -15.05
N LYS A 16 -6.11 -2.75 -15.93
CA LYS A 16 -4.84 -3.40 -15.64
C LYS A 16 -3.72 -2.39 -15.45
N MET A 17 -3.65 -1.36 -16.29
CA MET A 17 -2.69 -0.26 -16.17
C MET A 17 -2.88 0.51 -14.85
N GLY A 18 -4.13 0.78 -14.46
CA GLY A 18 -4.45 1.40 -13.17
C GLY A 18 -3.93 0.58 -12.00
N LYS A 19 -4.20 -0.74 -11.99
CA LYS A 19 -3.65 -1.65 -10.97
C LYS A 19 -2.12 -1.64 -10.94
N SER A 20 -1.46 -1.66 -12.10
CA SER A 20 0.01 -1.62 -12.16
C SER A 20 0.56 -0.31 -11.58
N LEU A 21 -0.09 0.81 -11.84
CA LEU A 21 0.28 2.11 -11.26
C LEU A 21 0.07 2.15 -9.74
N ASP A 22 -1.01 1.55 -9.25
CA ASP A 22 -1.27 1.49 -7.80
C ASP A 22 -0.27 0.59 -7.08
N SER A 23 0.07 -0.58 -7.67
CA SER A 23 1.16 -1.43 -7.17
C SER A 23 2.49 -0.69 -7.17
N LEU A 24 2.83 0.02 -8.26
CA LEU A 24 4.06 0.82 -8.35
C LEU A 24 4.10 1.92 -7.27
N LYS A 25 2.99 2.62 -7.03
CA LYS A 25 2.90 3.62 -5.96
C LYS A 25 3.09 3.00 -4.58
N SER A 26 2.48 1.84 -4.33
CA SER A 26 2.63 1.11 -3.06
C SER A 26 4.07 0.66 -2.84
N ASP A 27 4.72 0.16 -3.89
CA ASP A 27 6.11 -0.26 -3.83
C ASP A 27 7.04 0.95 -3.64
N LEU A 28 6.80 2.06 -4.35
CA LEU A 28 7.55 3.31 -4.16
C LEU A 28 7.33 3.95 -2.79
N ALA A 29 6.14 3.83 -2.20
CA ALA A 29 5.88 4.28 -0.82
C ALA A 29 6.68 3.46 0.21
N LYS A 30 6.92 2.18 -0.08
CA LYS A 30 7.78 1.30 0.73
C LYS A 30 9.28 1.52 0.46
N VAL A 31 9.64 2.08 -0.69
CA VAL A 31 11.03 2.38 -1.04
C VAL A 31 11.54 3.52 -0.16
N ARG A 32 12.52 3.19 0.69
CA ARG A 32 13.17 4.09 1.64
C ARG A 32 13.97 5.16 0.90
N THR A 33 13.33 6.29 0.60
CA THR A 33 13.97 7.48 -0.04
C THR A 33 14.66 8.40 0.98
N GLY A 34 14.86 7.96 2.22
CA GLY A 34 15.45 8.79 3.29
C GLY A 34 14.51 9.86 3.85
N ARG A 35 13.32 10.04 3.26
CA ARG A 35 12.22 10.78 3.88
C ARG A 35 11.60 9.89 4.96
N ALA A 36 11.42 10.44 6.15
CA ALA A 36 10.77 9.72 7.24
C ALA A 36 9.39 9.24 6.76
N HIS A 37 9.13 7.94 6.85
CA HIS A 37 7.85 7.35 6.48
C HIS A 37 7.31 6.62 7.71
N THR A 38 6.14 7.03 8.19
CA THR A 38 5.51 6.47 9.40
C THR A 38 5.25 4.96 9.31
N GLY A 39 5.11 4.44 8.08
CA GLY A 39 4.98 3.00 7.83
C GLY A 39 6.20 2.14 8.20
N ILE A 40 7.34 2.72 8.60
CA ILE A 40 8.46 1.94 9.19
C ILE A 40 8.05 1.35 10.54
N LEU A 41 7.20 2.04 11.29
CA LEU A 41 6.76 1.61 12.62
C LEU A 41 5.50 0.72 12.57
N ASP A 42 4.85 0.58 11.40
CA ASP A 42 3.68 -0.30 11.22
C ASP A 42 3.99 -1.78 11.41
N HIS A 43 5.25 -2.19 11.19
CA HIS A 43 5.69 -3.58 11.41
C HIS A 43 6.26 -3.82 12.82
N VAL A 44 6.33 -2.79 13.66
CA VAL A 44 6.81 -2.92 15.03
C VAL A 44 5.61 -3.28 15.91
N MET A 45 5.67 -4.48 16.49
CA MET A 45 4.72 -4.95 17.49
C MET A 45 5.29 -4.64 18.87
N VAL A 46 4.50 -4.04 19.74
CA VAL A 46 4.84 -3.78 21.14
C VAL A 46 3.96 -4.64 22.01
N ASP A 47 4.56 -5.31 23.00
CA ASP A 47 3.80 -6.04 24.01
C ASP A 47 3.05 -5.06 24.91
N TYR A 48 1.74 -4.96 24.69
CA TYR A 48 0.85 -4.19 25.54
C TYR A 48 0.09 -5.17 26.45
N TYR A 49 0.42 -5.16 27.74
CA TYR A 49 -0.19 -6.06 28.74
C TYR A 49 -0.19 -7.55 28.34
N GLY A 50 0.91 -8.03 27.73
CA GLY A 50 1.07 -9.44 27.34
C GLY A 50 0.40 -9.84 26.03
N SER A 51 -0.11 -8.88 25.24
CA SER A 51 -0.58 -9.12 23.87
C SER A 51 0.21 -8.26 22.86
N PRO A 52 0.68 -8.84 21.74
CA PRO A 52 1.42 -8.10 20.74
C PRO A 52 0.47 -7.14 20.01
N THR A 53 0.63 -5.84 20.24
CA THR A 53 -0.20 -4.79 19.66
C THR A 53 0.64 -3.94 18.70
N ALA A 54 0.06 -3.57 17.56
CA ALA A 54 0.77 -2.71 16.60
C ALA A 54 0.98 -1.31 17.20
N VAL A 55 2.20 -0.77 17.08
CA VAL A 55 2.56 0.60 17.53
C VAL A 55 1.54 1.68 17.15
N PRO A 56 0.97 1.75 15.93
CA PRO A 56 -0.02 2.78 15.58
C PRO A 56 -1.32 2.75 16.39
N GLN A 57 -1.65 1.62 17.05
CA GLN A 57 -2.84 1.52 17.92
C GLN A 57 -2.56 1.96 19.36
N VAL A 58 -1.28 2.01 19.76
CA VAL A 58 -0.84 2.38 21.12
C VAL A 58 -0.36 3.83 21.17
N ALA A 59 0.16 4.37 20.06
CA ALA A 59 0.68 5.73 19.99
C ALA A 59 0.43 6.40 18.62
N ASN A 60 0.24 7.72 18.64
CA ASN A 60 0.10 8.52 17.43
C ASN A 60 1.48 8.81 16.82
N VAL A 61 1.76 8.25 15.64
CA VAL A 61 3.02 8.46 14.92
C VAL A 61 2.90 9.71 14.05
N SER A 62 3.42 10.85 14.51
CA SER A 62 3.53 12.08 13.71
C SER A 62 4.92 12.23 13.11
N LEU A 63 4.96 12.62 11.83
CA LEU A 63 6.16 13.06 11.14
C LEU A 63 6.37 14.57 11.42
N VAL A 64 7.57 14.97 11.84
CA VAL A 64 7.99 16.39 11.92
C VAL A 64 8.79 16.75 10.66
#